data_AF-A0AA44TDG2-F1
#
_entry.id   AF-A0AA44TDG2-F1
#
_cell.length_a   1.000
_cell.length_b   1.000
_cell.length_c   1.000
_cell.angle_alpha   90.00
_cell.angle_beta   90.00
_cell.angle_gamma   90.00
#
_symmetry.space_group_name_H-M   'P 1'
#
loop_
_entity.id
_entity.type
_entity.pdbx_description
1 polymer ?
#
loop_
_entity_poly.entity_id
_entity_poly.type
_entity_poly.pdbx_seq_one_letter_code
_entity_poly.pdbx_strand_id
1 'polypeptide(L)'
;MIMIDISQKLNIETLQNKIQDQFDREILNILNGQAMYEQFQIHQLMGKSDYVPFNEAMCSHETSEMIFSDEFKRLRTLGHQVSLQEYENITILPLKLLLEKRYKCIVLWFGDDMFCQMNLLTVLAYLEQVGYKGKVFFCMVDEMTYEVEEIEISPAGYKEIYRQVLIQHYLPKDQLMPVMFQGIRLYLEYLKKDNEITAYIKKHLHKPHDELLKDLFPLFPQYGLGDVQYLKIIETIAKS
;
A
#
# COMPACT_ATOMS: atom_id res chain seq x y z
N MET A 1 -20.33 7.60 -1.70
CA MET A 1 -19.70 7.37 -3.00
C MET A 1 -19.06 8.67 -3.41
N ILE A 2 -17.73 8.75 -3.38
CA ILE A 2 -17.00 9.94 -3.81
C ILE A 2 -17.14 9.98 -5.34
N MET A 3 -17.68 11.06 -5.89
CA MET A 3 -17.75 11.21 -7.34
C MET A 3 -16.38 11.65 -7.85
N ILE A 4 -15.76 10.84 -8.71
CA ILE A 4 -14.56 11.25 -9.44
C ILE A 4 -14.95 12.35 -10.43
N ASP A 5 -14.22 13.47 -10.41
CA ASP A 5 -14.43 14.55 -11.36
C ASP A 5 -14.11 14.10 -12.79
N ILE A 6 -14.89 14.57 -13.78
CA ILE A 6 -14.74 14.18 -15.19
C ILE A 6 -13.33 14.51 -15.71
N SER A 7 -12.74 15.63 -15.29
CA SER A 7 -11.38 16.01 -15.68
C SER A 7 -10.34 15.03 -15.17
N GLN A 8 -10.50 14.52 -13.95
CA GLN A 8 -9.58 13.56 -13.35
C GLN A 8 -9.69 12.18 -14.00
N LYS A 9 -10.92 11.76 -14.32
CA LYS A 9 -11.13 10.57 -15.15
C LYS A 9 -10.41 10.69 -16.50
N LEU A 10 -10.51 11.84 -17.17
CA LEU A 10 -9.84 12.06 -18.44
C LEU A 10 -8.31 12.05 -18.32
N ASN A 11 -7.76 12.57 -17.21
CA ASN A 11 -6.33 12.52 -16.92
C ASN A 11 -5.83 11.08 -16.77
N ILE A 12 -6.55 10.24 -15.99
CA ILE A 12 -6.24 8.82 -15.82
C ILE A 12 -6.32 8.08 -17.17
N GLU A 13 -7.38 8.31 -17.96
CA GLU A 13 -7.52 7.71 -19.28
C GLU A 13 -6.37 8.13 -20.22
N THR A 14 -5.98 9.40 -20.20
CA THR A 14 -4.87 9.92 -21.01
C THR A 14 -3.54 9.24 -20.64
N LEU A 15 -3.27 9.10 -19.34
CA LEU A 15 -2.11 8.41 -18.81
C LEU A 15 -2.09 6.93 -19.23
N GLN A 16 -3.21 6.24 -19.05
CA GLN A 16 -3.35 4.83 -19.45
C GLN A 16 -3.16 4.64 -20.95
N ASN A 17 -3.72 5.52 -21.79
CA ASN A 17 -3.54 5.46 -23.24
C ASN A 17 -2.07 5.67 -23.64
N LYS A 18 -1.38 6.64 -23.03
CA LYS A 18 0.05 6.90 -23.26
C LYS A 18 0.92 5.66 -22.96
N ILE A 19 0.64 4.96 -21.86
CA ILE A 19 1.37 3.73 -21.49
C ILE A 19 0.96 2.59 -22.42
N GLN A 20 -0.33 2.48 -22.75
CA GLN A 20 -0.84 1.46 -23.68
C GLN A 20 -0.25 1.58 -25.08
N ASP A 21 -0.06 2.79 -25.60
CA ASP A 21 0.56 3.00 -26.91
C ASP A 21 2.02 2.47 -26.97
N GLN A 22 2.69 2.39 -25.82
CA GLN A 22 4.06 1.89 -25.72
C GLN A 22 4.16 0.38 -25.45
N PHE A 23 3.22 -0.19 -24.69
CA PHE A 23 3.32 -1.57 -24.18
C PHE A 23 2.13 -2.48 -24.53
N ASP A 24 1.14 -1.98 -25.28
CA ASP A 24 -0.09 -2.66 -25.66
C ASP A 24 -0.78 -3.36 -24.46
N ARG A 25 -0.92 -4.69 -24.50
CA ARG A 25 -1.55 -5.49 -23.43
C ARG A 25 -0.53 -6.12 -22.47
N GLU A 26 0.75 -5.85 -22.63
CA GLU A 26 1.82 -6.38 -21.76
C GLU A 26 2.04 -5.51 -20.52
N ILE A 27 0.94 -4.98 -19.97
CA ILE A 27 0.88 -4.09 -18.80
C ILE A 27 0.11 -4.77 -17.67
N LEU A 28 0.68 -4.75 -16.47
CA LEU A 28 -0.01 -5.08 -15.23
C LEU A 28 -0.16 -3.83 -14.35
N ASN A 29 -1.37 -3.54 -13.94
CA ASN A 29 -1.68 -2.48 -12.98
C ASN A 29 -1.84 -3.11 -11.59
N ILE A 30 -1.14 -2.58 -10.60
CA ILE A 30 -1.24 -2.99 -9.21
C ILE A 30 -1.83 -1.82 -8.43
N LEU A 31 -3.00 -2.01 -7.83
CA LEU A 31 -3.68 -0.99 -7.03
C LEU A 31 -3.52 -1.29 -5.55
N ASN A 32 -3.30 -0.25 -4.74
CA ASN A 32 -3.16 -0.42 -3.29
C ASN A 32 -4.50 -0.80 -2.65
N GLY A 33 -4.67 -2.09 -2.38
CA GLY A 33 -5.86 -2.64 -1.72
C GLY A 33 -7.10 -2.80 -2.61
N GLN A 34 -8.08 -3.50 -2.05
CA GLN A 34 -9.32 -3.89 -2.70
C GLN A 34 -10.23 -2.69 -2.98
N ALA A 35 -10.24 -1.71 -2.07
CA ALA A 35 -11.08 -0.52 -2.19
C ALA A 35 -10.73 0.29 -3.46
N MET A 36 -9.44 0.56 -3.69
CA MET A 36 -9.00 1.28 -4.89
C MET A 36 -9.30 0.49 -6.17
N TYR A 37 -9.08 -0.83 -6.15
CA TYR A 37 -9.46 -1.71 -7.26
C TYR A 37 -10.95 -1.61 -7.59
N GLU A 38 -11.83 -1.66 -6.60
CA GLU A 38 -13.27 -1.51 -6.79
C GLU A 38 -13.66 -0.12 -7.29
N GLN A 39 -13.01 0.96 -6.82
CA GLN A 39 -13.24 2.30 -7.34
C GLN A 39 -12.91 2.39 -8.83
N PHE A 40 -11.77 1.84 -9.25
CA PHE A 40 -11.41 1.80 -10.67
C PHE A 40 -12.44 1.02 -11.50
N GLN A 41 -13.00 -0.07 -10.98
CA GLN A 41 -14.07 -0.81 -11.66
C GLN A 41 -15.36 0.00 -11.75
N ILE A 42 -15.85 0.54 -10.63
CA ILE A 42 -17.11 1.28 -10.53
C ILE A 42 -17.09 2.51 -11.45
N HIS A 43 -15.96 3.21 -11.50
CA HIS A 43 -15.81 4.42 -12.33
C HIS A 43 -15.39 4.14 -13.77
N GLN A 44 -15.28 2.86 -14.17
CA GLN A 44 -14.86 2.42 -15.51
C GLN A 44 -13.50 3.00 -15.90
N LEU A 45 -12.56 3.00 -14.95
CA LEU A 45 -11.16 3.40 -15.15
C LEU A 45 -10.26 2.21 -15.49
N MET A 46 -10.82 1.00 -15.57
CA MET A 46 -10.08 -0.18 -16.01
C MET A 46 -9.91 -0.14 -17.53
N GLY A 47 -8.66 0.04 -17.98
CA GLY A 47 -8.28 -0.04 -19.40
C GLY A 47 -8.28 -1.48 -19.95
N LYS A 48 -7.65 -1.68 -21.11
CA LYS A 48 -7.56 -2.99 -21.79
C LYS A 48 -6.42 -3.89 -21.27
N SER A 49 -5.76 -3.50 -20.20
CA SER A 49 -4.64 -4.19 -19.54
C SER A 49 -5.11 -5.02 -18.35
N ASP A 50 -4.18 -5.74 -17.71
CA ASP A 50 -4.49 -6.53 -16.52
C ASP A 50 -4.42 -5.66 -15.25
N TYR A 51 -5.23 -5.99 -14.24
CA TYR A 51 -5.31 -5.28 -12.96
C TYR A 51 -5.36 -6.27 -11.81
N VAL A 52 -4.63 -5.97 -10.73
CA VAL A 52 -4.66 -6.74 -9.49
C VAL A 52 -4.69 -5.81 -8.27
N PRO A 53 -5.44 -6.15 -7.21
CA PRO A 53 -5.33 -5.47 -5.93
C PRO A 53 -4.16 -6.04 -5.11
N PHE A 54 -3.37 -5.16 -4.51
CA PHE A 54 -2.38 -5.52 -3.49
C PHE A 54 -3.03 -5.47 -2.09
N ASN A 55 -3.62 -6.59 -1.68
CA ASN A 55 -4.39 -6.71 -0.43
C ASN A 55 -3.50 -7.13 0.75
N GLU A 56 -2.64 -6.22 1.18
CA GLU A 56 -1.81 -6.42 2.36
C GLU A 56 -1.66 -5.10 3.13
N ALA A 57 -1.44 -5.20 4.45
CA ALA A 57 -1.17 -4.09 5.35
C ALA A 57 0.26 -4.19 5.89
N MET A 58 1.26 -3.84 5.05
CA MET A 58 2.68 -4.03 5.38
C MET A 58 3.19 -3.14 6.52
N CYS A 59 2.43 -2.09 6.89
CA CYS A 59 2.67 -1.31 8.09
C CYS A 59 2.28 -2.03 9.40
N SER A 60 1.62 -3.18 9.31
CA SER A 60 1.18 -3.99 10.46
C SER A 60 1.90 -5.33 10.46
N HIS A 61 2.22 -5.84 11.66
CA HIS A 61 2.80 -7.17 11.90
C HIS A 61 4.18 -7.43 11.30
N GLU A 62 4.84 -8.47 11.80
CA GLU A 62 6.16 -8.89 11.32
C GLU A 62 6.10 -9.44 9.88
N THR A 63 7.26 -9.45 9.23
CA THR A 63 7.45 -9.95 7.87
C THR A 63 8.83 -10.63 7.74
N SER A 64 9.13 -11.21 6.57
CA SER A 64 10.39 -11.91 6.32
C SER A 64 11.14 -11.34 5.12
N GLU A 65 12.42 -11.69 4.97
CA GLU A 65 13.24 -11.20 3.86
C GLU A 65 12.69 -11.62 2.49
N MET A 66 12.22 -12.86 2.36
CA MET A 66 11.71 -13.40 1.09
C MET A 66 10.20 -13.19 0.98
N ILE A 67 9.79 -12.20 0.19
CA ILE A 67 8.40 -11.79 0.05
C ILE A 67 7.60 -12.91 -0.63
N PHE A 68 6.40 -13.20 -0.12
CA PHE A 68 5.51 -14.30 -0.52
C PHE A 68 6.06 -15.73 -0.35
N SER A 69 7.20 -15.91 0.32
CA SER A 69 7.66 -17.23 0.77
C SER A 69 6.70 -17.88 1.77
N ASP A 70 6.86 -19.18 2.04
CA ASP A 70 6.09 -19.86 3.08
C ASP A 70 6.33 -19.25 4.47
N GLU A 71 7.55 -18.78 4.75
CA GLU A 71 7.85 -18.04 5.97
C GLU A 71 7.09 -16.71 6.03
N PHE A 72 7.08 -15.96 4.92
CA PHE A 72 6.31 -14.72 4.83
C PHE A 72 4.84 -14.98 5.14
N LYS A 73 4.21 -15.91 4.41
CA LYS A 73 2.80 -16.28 4.62
C LYS A 73 2.52 -16.72 6.06
N ARG A 74 3.42 -17.49 6.68
CA ARG A 74 3.30 -17.90 8.10
C ARG A 74 3.33 -16.69 9.05
N LEU A 75 4.24 -15.74 8.86
CA LEU A 75 4.31 -14.54 9.71
C LEU A 75 3.05 -13.66 9.54
N ARG A 76 2.59 -13.48 8.30
CA ARG A 76 1.40 -12.67 8.01
C ARG A 76 0.13 -13.30 8.59
N THR A 77 -0.06 -14.60 8.43
CA THR A 77 -1.22 -15.33 9.00
C THR A 77 -1.24 -15.26 10.53
N LEU A 78 -0.09 -15.45 11.18
CA LEU A 78 0.05 -15.31 12.63
C LEU A 78 -0.28 -13.89 13.10
N GLY A 79 0.23 -12.88 12.39
CA GLY A 79 -0.04 -11.48 12.70
C GLY A 79 -1.52 -11.14 12.61
N HIS A 80 -2.12 -11.41 11.45
CA HIS A 80 -3.51 -11.11 11.16
C HIS A 80 -4.51 -12.02 11.88
N GLN A 81 -4.04 -13.10 12.53
CA GLN A 81 -4.85 -14.10 13.23
C GLN A 81 -5.87 -14.80 12.31
N VAL A 82 -5.46 -15.06 11.08
CA VAL A 82 -6.27 -15.73 10.04
C VAL A 82 -5.65 -17.08 9.67
N SER A 83 -6.45 -17.95 9.06
CA SER A 83 -5.91 -19.20 8.51
C SER A 83 -5.02 -18.94 7.29
N LEU A 84 -4.12 -19.88 6.97
CA LEU A 84 -3.32 -19.80 5.74
C LEU A 84 -4.20 -19.73 4.48
N GLN A 85 -5.28 -20.51 4.44
CA GLN A 85 -6.21 -20.53 3.31
C GLN A 85 -6.90 -19.17 3.14
N GLU A 86 -7.33 -18.54 4.22
CA GLU A 86 -7.96 -17.22 4.20
C GLU A 86 -6.97 -16.16 3.71
N TYR A 87 -5.75 -16.17 4.23
CA TYR A 87 -4.68 -15.28 3.76
C TYR A 87 -4.37 -15.47 2.27
N GLU A 88 -4.23 -16.72 1.82
CA GLU A 88 -3.97 -17.01 0.41
C GLU A 88 -5.12 -16.55 -0.49
N ASN A 89 -6.37 -16.68 -0.06
CA ASN A 89 -7.54 -16.21 -0.82
C ASN A 89 -7.61 -14.68 -0.92
N ILE A 90 -7.25 -13.96 0.13
CA ILE A 90 -7.35 -12.49 0.20
C ILE A 90 -6.15 -11.82 -0.47
N THR A 91 -4.94 -12.37 -0.29
CA THR A 91 -3.69 -11.69 -0.67
C THR A 91 -2.98 -12.35 -1.85
N ILE A 92 -2.81 -13.67 -1.83
CA ILE A 92 -1.98 -14.37 -2.82
C ILE A 92 -2.73 -14.63 -4.13
N LEU A 93 -3.97 -15.13 -4.04
CA LEU A 93 -4.79 -15.47 -5.20
C LEU A 93 -5.09 -14.25 -6.09
N PRO A 94 -5.42 -13.05 -5.56
CA PRO A 94 -5.59 -11.87 -6.41
C PRO A 94 -4.30 -11.44 -7.11
N LEU A 95 -3.13 -11.73 -6.53
CA LEU A 95 -1.83 -11.43 -7.11
C LEU A 95 -1.34 -12.50 -8.11
N LYS A 96 -2.13 -13.53 -8.42
CA LYS A 96 -1.73 -14.62 -9.33
C LYS A 96 -1.09 -14.12 -10.64
N LEU A 97 -1.65 -13.07 -11.25
CA LEU A 97 -1.09 -12.48 -12.48
C LEU A 97 0.32 -11.91 -12.27
N LEU A 98 0.57 -11.22 -11.15
CA LEU A 98 1.90 -10.72 -10.78
C LEU A 98 2.91 -11.86 -10.59
N LEU A 99 2.47 -12.98 -9.99
CA LEU A 99 3.34 -14.10 -9.62
C LEU A 99 3.66 -15.01 -10.82
N GLU A 100 2.75 -15.17 -11.77
CA GLU A 100 2.84 -16.20 -12.81
C GLU A 100 3.12 -15.65 -14.22
N LYS A 101 2.70 -14.42 -14.54
CA LYS A 101 2.82 -13.85 -15.88
C LYS A 101 3.95 -12.84 -15.95
N ARG A 102 4.65 -12.81 -17.09
CA ARG A 102 5.67 -11.80 -17.38
C ARG A 102 5.06 -10.63 -18.14
N TYR A 103 5.22 -9.44 -17.59
CA TYR A 103 4.79 -8.18 -18.19
C TYR A 103 6.01 -7.36 -18.61
N LYS A 104 5.84 -6.50 -19.61
CA LYS A 104 6.87 -5.54 -20.04
C LYS A 104 6.80 -4.24 -19.23
N CYS A 105 5.62 -3.94 -18.70
CA CYS A 105 5.34 -2.75 -17.92
C CYS A 105 4.50 -3.11 -16.69
N ILE A 106 4.86 -2.54 -15.54
CA ILE A 106 4.06 -2.57 -14.32
C ILE A 106 3.72 -1.14 -13.95
N VAL A 107 2.45 -0.87 -13.68
CA VAL A 107 1.95 0.43 -13.23
C VAL A 107 1.46 0.28 -11.80
N LEU A 108 2.02 1.06 -10.88
CA LEU A 108 1.76 1.01 -9.45
C LEU A 108 0.85 2.20 -9.09
N TRP A 109 -0.39 1.94 -8.68
CA TRP A 109 -1.35 2.95 -8.25
C TRP A 109 -1.43 2.95 -6.72
N PHE A 110 -0.77 3.92 -6.09
CA PHE A 110 -0.63 4.01 -4.62
C PHE A 110 -0.77 5.47 -4.17
N GLY A 111 -1.32 5.69 -2.97
CA GLY A 111 -1.40 7.01 -2.35
C GLY A 111 -0.10 7.48 -1.70
N ASP A 112 -0.12 8.65 -1.09
CA ASP A 112 1.04 9.30 -0.47
C ASP A 112 1.18 9.02 1.04
N ASP A 113 0.16 8.44 1.67
CA ASP A 113 0.15 8.09 3.08
C ASP A 113 1.13 6.95 3.45
N MET A 114 1.40 6.81 4.74
CA MET A 114 2.30 5.79 5.29
C MET A 114 1.92 4.36 4.88
N PHE A 115 0.64 4.00 4.92
CA PHE A 115 0.15 2.66 4.60
C PHE A 115 0.45 2.32 3.14
N CYS A 116 0.10 3.23 2.22
CA CYS A 116 0.37 3.12 0.79
C CYS A 116 1.87 2.97 0.52
N GLN A 117 2.70 3.79 1.18
CA GLN A 117 4.15 3.77 0.95
C GLN A 117 4.83 2.49 1.47
N MET A 118 4.36 1.87 2.56
CA MET A 118 4.89 0.58 3.02
C MET A 118 4.54 -0.57 2.06
N ASN A 119 3.36 -0.52 1.48
CA ASN A 119 2.96 -1.48 0.45
C ASN A 119 3.75 -1.28 -0.85
N LEU A 120 3.93 -0.04 -1.29
CA LEU A 120 4.76 0.31 -2.45
C LEU A 120 6.20 -0.20 -2.29
N LEU A 121 6.81 0.05 -1.13
CA LEU A 121 8.15 -0.46 -0.80
C LEU A 121 8.22 -1.99 -0.92
N THR A 122 7.18 -2.69 -0.45
CA THR A 122 7.11 -4.15 -0.52
C THR A 122 7.01 -4.65 -1.95
N VAL A 123 6.18 -4.03 -2.79
CA VAL A 123 6.06 -4.39 -4.20
C VAL A 123 7.38 -4.17 -4.92
N LEU A 124 8.05 -3.03 -4.73
CA LEU A 124 9.33 -2.74 -5.37
C LEU A 124 10.43 -3.71 -4.94
N ALA A 125 10.50 -4.03 -3.66
CA ALA A 125 11.43 -5.04 -3.15
C ALA A 125 11.16 -6.42 -3.74
N TYR A 126 9.89 -6.82 -3.87
CA TYR A 126 9.53 -8.08 -4.50
C TYR A 126 9.93 -8.12 -5.98
N LEU A 127 9.67 -7.03 -6.73
CA LEU A 127 10.07 -6.93 -8.15
C LEU A 127 11.59 -7.05 -8.32
N GLU A 128 12.38 -6.48 -7.41
CA GLU A 128 13.82 -6.69 -7.40
C GLU A 128 14.21 -8.14 -7.08
N GLN A 129 13.58 -8.77 -6.07
CA GLN A 129 13.85 -10.15 -5.67
C GLN A 129 13.63 -11.15 -6.80
N VAL A 130 12.59 -10.96 -7.62
CA VAL A 130 12.31 -11.82 -8.79
C VAL A 130 13.07 -11.38 -10.05
N GLY A 131 13.89 -10.34 -9.96
CA GLY A 131 14.72 -9.86 -11.06
C GLY A 131 13.94 -9.26 -12.21
N TYR A 132 12.79 -8.62 -11.95
CA TYR A 132 11.97 -7.96 -12.97
C TYR A 132 12.80 -6.93 -13.77
N LYS A 133 12.70 -6.98 -15.11
CA LYS A 133 13.47 -6.14 -16.04
C LYS A 133 12.63 -5.18 -16.88
N GLY A 134 11.30 -5.22 -16.72
CA GLY A 134 10.41 -4.32 -17.43
C GLY A 134 10.42 -2.92 -16.84
N LYS A 135 9.60 -2.04 -17.42
CA LYS A 135 9.39 -0.68 -16.92
C LYS A 135 8.45 -0.71 -15.71
N VAL A 136 8.68 0.21 -14.79
CA VAL A 136 7.80 0.43 -13.62
C VAL A 136 7.44 1.90 -13.57
N PHE A 137 6.15 2.19 -13.59
CA PHE A 137 5.61 3.54 -13.39
C PHE A 137 4.90 3.57 -12.04
N PHE A 138 5.22 4.57 -11.22
CA PHE A 138 4.46 4.90 -10.03
C PHE A 138 3.50 6.03 -10.38
N CYS A 139 2.22 5.75 -10.23
CA CYS A 139 1.11 6.68 -10.32
C CYS A 139 0.66 7.00 -8.90
N MET A 140 1.13 8.13 -8.37
CA MET A 140 0.74 8.60 -7.06
C MET A 140 -0.67 9.17 -7.14
N VAL A 141 -1.63 8.55 -6.45
CA VAL A 141 -3.04 8.93 -6.47
C VAL A 141 -3.40 9.67 -5.19
N ASP A 142 -3.88 10.91 -5.31
CA ASP A 142 -4.58 11.54 -4.21
C ASP A 142 -5.97 10.88 -4.09
N GLU A 143 -6.23 10.14 -3.01
CA GLU A 143 -7.49 9.39 -2.86
C GLU A 143 -8.73 10.29 -2.67
N MET A 144 -8.53 11.56 -2.33
CA MET A 144 -9.61 12.54 -2.15
C MET A 144 -9.95 13.25 -3.46
N THR A 145 -8.93 13.66 -4.21
CA THR A 145 -9.09 14.45 -5.44
C THR A 145 -9.00 13.61 -6.73
N TYR A 146 -8.43 12.42 -6.65
CA TYR A 146 -8.04 11.58 -7.80
C TYR A 146 -7.03 12.25 -8.74
N GLU A 147 -6.30 13.26 -8.27
CA GLU A 147 -5.14 13.78 -8.96
C GLU A 147 -4.04 12.71 -9.02
N VAL A 148 -3.39 12.59 -10.18
CA VAL A 148 -2.38 11.55 -10.42
C VAL A 148 -1.09 12.18 -10.92
N GLU A 149 0.00 11.92 -10.18
CA GLU A 149 1.36 12.21 -10.62
C GLU A 149 2.06 10.93 -11.08
N GLU A 150 2.64 10.94 -12.29
CA GLU A 150 3.34 9.81 -12.88
C GLU A 150 4.86 9.99 -12.78
N ILE A 151 5.56 8.97 -12.29
CA ILE A 151 7.02 8.89 -12.33
C ILE A 151 7.49 7.49 -12.73
N GLU A 152 8.43 7.41 -13.67
CA GLU A 152 9.14 6.16 -13.96
C GLU A 152 10.16 5.89 -12.84
N ILE A 153 10.11 4.69 -12.25
CA ILE A 153 10.97 4.30 -11.14
C ILE A 153 11.69 2.97 -11.41
N SER A 154 12.80 2.76 -10.73
CA SER A 154 13.55 1.50 -10.77
C SER A 154 13.35 0.72 -9.47
N PRO A 155 13.03 -0.58 -9.53
CA PRO A 155 13.03 -1.44 -8.34
C PRO A 155 14.42 -1.67 -7.72
N ALA A 156 15.51 -1.31 -8.41
CA ALA A 156 16.87 -1.58 -7.93
C ALA A 156 17.15 -0.91 -6.57
N GLY A 157 17.70 -1.67 -5.62
CA GLY A 157 18.02 -1.23 -4.26
C GLY A 157 16.88 -1.38 -3.25
N TYR A 158 15.63 -1.59 -3.69
CA TYR A 158 14.46 -1.63 -2.81
C TYR A 158 14.41 -2.87 -1.92
N LYS A 159 15.04 -3.98 -2.29
CA LYS A 159 15.23 -5.16 -1.45
C LYS A 159 15.99 -4.81 -0.17
N GLU A 160 17.06 -4.03 -0.27
CA GLU A 160 17.86 -3.63 0.90
C GLU A 160 17.13 -2.58 1.72
N ILE A 161 16.47 -1.61 1.07
CA ILE A 161 15.61 -0.62 1.73
C ILE A 161 14.49 -1.33 2.52
N TYR A 162 13.83 -2.32 1.91
CA TYR A 162 12.80 -3.13 2.54
C TYR A 162 13.33 -3.83 3.79
N ARG A 163 14.50 -4.46 3.68
CA ARG A 163 15.16 -5.13 4.81
C ARG A 163 15.43 -4.13 5.94
N GLN A 164 15.98 -2.97 5.63
CA GLN A 164 16.28 -1.94 6.64
C GLN A 164 15.01 -1.41 7.31
N VAL A 165 13.94 -1.17 6.55
CA VAL A 165 12.71 -0.56 7.05
C VAL A 165 11.78 -1.57 7.73
N LEU A 166 11.35 -2.60 7.01
CA LEU A 166 10.26 -3.49 7.45
C LEU A 166 10.73 -4.68 8.30
N ILE A 167 12.04 -4.93 8.36
CA ILE A 167 12.61 -6.01 9.18
C ILE A 167 13.47 -5.42 10.30
N GLN A 168 14.37 -4.49 9.97
CA GLN A 168 15.28 -3.92 10.96
C GLN A 168 14.77 -2.62 11.62
N HIS A 169 13.69 -2.02 11.10
CA HIS A 169 13.10 -0.79 11.61
C HIS A 169 14.08 0.40 11.70
N TYR A 170 14.95 0.54 10.70
CA TYR A 170 15.85 1.68 10.54
C TYR A 170 15.45 2.57 9.37
N LEU A 171 15.73 3.87 9.51
CA LEU A 171 15.63 4.82 8.42
C LEU A 171 16.82 4.61 7.45
N PRO A 172 16.58 4.31 6.16
CA PRO A 172 17.63 4.15 5.17
C PRO A 172 18.46 5.42 4.99
N LYS A 173 19.73 5.26 4.61
CA LYS A 173 20.60 6.38 4.23
C LYS A 173 20.55 6.71 2.74
N ASP A 174 20.01 5.79 1.94
CA ASP A 174 19.84 5.92 0.50
C ASP A 174 18.93 7.11 0.15
N GLN A 175 19.13 7.68 -1.03
CA GLN A 175 18.26 8.74 -1.54
C GLN A 175 16.93 8.12 -2.00
N LEU A 176 15.84 8.50 -1.32
CA LEU A 176 14.49 8.03 -1.60
C LEU A 176 13.65 9.12 -2.26
N MET A 177 12.56 8.72 -2.91
CA MET A 177 11.50 9.66 -3.28
C MET A 177 10.98 10.37 -2.01
N PRO A 178 10.71 11.69 -2.05
CA PRO A 178 10.27 12.43 -0.86
C PRO A 178 9.06 11.82 -0.15
N VAL A 179 8.07 11.34 -0.92
CA VAL A 179 6.87 10.69 -0.38
C VAL A 179 7.19 9.39 0.35
N MET A 180 8.05 8.55 -0.22
CA MET A 180 8.46 7.31 0.44
C MET A 180 9.29 7.57 1.69
N PHE A 181 10.20 8.54 1.65
CA PHE A 181 10.96 8.93 2.83
C PHE A 181 10.03 9.36 3.97
N GLN A 182 9.01 10.16 3.66
CA GLN A 182 8.02 10.59 4.64
C GLN A 182 7.18 9.43 5.16
N GLY A 183 6.72 8.52 4.28
CA GLY A 183 6.00 7.31 4.66
C GLY A 183 6.82 6.42 5.60
N ILE A 184 8.10 6.20 5.33
CA ILE A 184 9.00 5.44 6.21
C ILE A 184 9.14 6.14 7.57
N ARG A 185 9.32 7.47 7.59
CA ARG A 185 9.42 8.21 8.87
C ARG A 185 8.16 8.05 9.72
N LEU A 186 6.98 8.16 9.11
CA LEU A 186 5.70 7.96 9.78
C LEU A 186 5.56 6.51 10.26
N TYR A 187 5.98 5.53 9.46
CA TYR A 187 5.95 4.13 9.86
C TYR A 187 6.83 3.86 11.09
N LEU A 188 8.07 4.37 11.10
CA LEU A 188 8.97 4.20 12.25
C LEU A 188 8.47 4.93 13.51
N GLU A 189 7.76 6.06 13.36
CA GLU A 189 7.07 6.72 14.47
C GLU A 189 5.87 5.89 14.96
N TYR A 190 5.09 5.34 14.02
CA TYR A 190 3.94 4.48 14.29
C TYR A 190 4.30 3.24 15.11
N LEU A 191 5.48 2.65 14.88
CA LEU A 191 5.97 1.49 15.64
C LEU A 191 6.26 1.77 17.12
N LYS A 192 6.42 3.05 17.50
CA LYS A 192 6.70 3.40 18.91
C LYS A 192 5.45 3.18 19.76
N LYS A 193 5.66 2.66 20.97
CA LYS A 193 4.60 2.50 21.98
C LYS A 193 3.90 3.82 22.31
N ASP A 194 4.67 4.90 22.35
CA ASP A 194 4.19 6.26 22.55
C ASP A 194 4.48 7.09 21.29
N ASN A 195 3.41 7.60 20.69
CA ASN A 195 3.40 8.42 19.48
C ASN A 195 2.16 9.34 19.52
N GLU A 196 1.97 10.17 18.48
CA GLU A 196 0.87 11.13 18.45
C GLU A 196 -0.54 10.49 18.48
N ILE A 197 -0.72 9.35 17.80
CA ILE A 197 -1.99 8.61 17.76
C ILE A 197 -2.32 8.06 19.15
N THR A 198 -1.38 7.33 19.75
CA THR A 198 -1.56 6.73 21.09
C THR A 198 -1.74 7.80 22.16
N ALA A 199 -1.05 8.93 22.07
CA ALA A 199 -1.23 10.08 22.96
C ALA A 199 -2.61 10.72 22.83
N TYR A 200 -3.13 10.84 21.60
CA TYR A 200 -4.49 11.34 21.38
C TYR A 200 -5.54 10.38 21.96
N ILE A 201 -5.42 9.08 21.66
CA ILE A 201 -6.35 8.05 22.15
C ILE A 201 -6.38 8.04 23.68
N LYS A 202 -5.22 8.03 24.36
CA LYS A 202 -5.13 8.05 25.84
C LYS A 202 -5.92 9.20 26.48
N LYS A 203 -5.91 10.39 25.86
CA LYS A 203 -6.65 11.57 26.36
C LYS A 203 -8.16 11.48 26.14
N HIS A 204 -8.60 10.64 25.20
CA HIS A 204 -10.00 10.57 24.75
C HIS A 204 -10.63 9.18 24.93
N LEU A 205 -10.04 8.28 25.74
CA LEU A 205 -10.56 6.94 26.04
C LEU A 205 -11.98 6.93 26.66
N HIS A 206 -12.44 8.07 27.18
CA HIS A 206 -13.79 8.22 27.71
C HIS A 206 -14.86 8.30 26.60
N LYS A 207 -14.46 8.59 25.35
CA LYS A 207 -15.38 8.64 24.22
C LYS A 207 -15.75 7.22 23.75
N PRO A 208 -16.97 7.01 23.24
CA PRO A 208 -17.31 5.82 22.48
C PRO A 208 -16.35 5.59 21.30
N HIS A 209 -16.12 4.33 20.94
CA HIS A 209 -15.19 4.00 19.85
C HIS A 209 -15.55 4.66 18.52
N ASP A 210 -16.84 4.75 18.17
CA ASP A 210 -17.28 5.34 16.91
C ASP A 210 -17.03 6.86 16.85
N GLU A 211 -17.19 7.56 17.97
CA GLU A 211 -16.84 8.98 18.09
C GLU A 211 -15.33 9.19 18.02
N LEU A 212 -14.55 8.33 18.68
CA LEU A 212 -13.10 8.41 18.64
C LEU A 212 -12.55 8.13 17.23
N LEU A 213 -13.14 7.18 16.49
CA LEU A 213 -12.78 6.92 15.09
C LEU A 213 -13.07 8.13 14.19
N LYS A 214 -14.22 8.80 14.36
CA LYS A 214 -14.58 10.02 13.62
C LYS A 214 -13.56 11.15 13.83
N ASP A 215 -12.95 11.22 15.01
CA ASP A 215 -11.86 12.16 15.28
C ASP A 215 -10.56 11.71 14.58
N LEU A 216 -10.19 10.43 14.72
CA LEU A 216 -8.88 9.92 14.30
C LEU A 216 -8.65 10.00 12.79
N PHE A 217 -9.67 9.69 11.98
CA PHE A 217 -9.54 9.72 10.51
C PHE A 217 -9.08 11.08 9.95
N PRO A 218 -9.74 12.22 10.26
CA PRO A 218 -9.31 13.52 9.78
C PRO A 218 -8.09 14.10 10.53
N LEU A 219 -7.79 13.62 11.75
CA LEU A 219 -6.63 14.10 12.52
C LEU A 219 -5.31 13.50 12.06
N PHE A 220 -5.33 12.24 11.64
CA PHE A 220 -4.12 11.49 11.27
C PHE A 220 -4.22 10.87 9.86
N PRO A 221 -4.67 11.61 8.83
CA PRO A 221 -4.85 11.06 7.49
C PRO A 221 -3.52 10.56 6.89
N GLN A 222 -2.40 11.18 7.26
CA GLN A 222 -1.06 10.83 6.76
C GLN A 222 -0.62 9.39 7.07
N TYR A 223 -1.29 8.70 8.00
CA TYR A 223 -0.97 7.30 8.30
C TYR A 223 -1.74 6.29 7.44
N GLY A 224 -2.82 6.68 6.76
CA GLY A 224 -3.62 5.77 5.93
C GLY A 224 -4.27 4.62 6.70
N LEU A 225 -4.54 4.80 8.00
CA LEU A 225 -5.07 3.72 8.85
C LEU A 225 -6.60 3.59 8.72
N GLY A 226 -7.06 2.34 8.66
CA GLY A 226 -8.47 1.98 8.73
C GLY A 226 -8.98 1.80 10.17
N ASP A 227 -10.28 1.52 10.27
CA ASP A 227 -10.97 1.23 11.54
C ASP A 227 -10.34 0.04 12.27
N VAL A 228 -10.00 -1.04 11.57
CA VAL A 228 -9.36 -2.23 12.15
C VAL A 228 -8.07 -1.87 12.88
N GLN A 229 -7.20 -1.05 12.26
CA GLN A 229 -5.94 -0.64 12.88
C GLN A 229 -6.18 0.27 14.08
N TYR A 230 -7.06 1.26 13.96
CA TYR A 230 -7.37 2.16 15.07
C TYR A 230 -8.02 1.45 16.26
N LEU A 231 -9.02 0.60 16.01
CA LEU A 231 -9.69 -0.17 17.06
C LEU A 231 -8.71 -1.04 17.83
N LYS A 232 -7.77 -1.69 17.13
CA LYS A 232 -6.72 -2.48 17.77
C LYS A 232 -5.82 -1.64 18.68
N ILE A 233 -5.46 -0.42 18.28
CA ILE A 233 -4.68 0.50 19.11
C ILE A 233 -5.49 0.92 20.34
N ILE A 234 -6.76 1.29 20.16
CA ILE A 234 -7.68 1.67 21.24
C ILE A 234 -7.79 0.54 22.27
N GLU A 235 -8.05 -0.69 21.83
CA GLU A 235 -8.15 -1.85 22.71
C GLU A 235 -6.85 -2.16 23.44
N THR A 236 -5.71 -2.01 22.77
CA THR A 236 -4.39 -2.23 23.37
C THR A 236 -4.12 -1.24 24.50
N ILE A 237 -4.46 0.04 24.28
CA ILE A 237 -4.31 1.10 25.28
C ILE A 237 -5.31 0.93 26.42
N ALA A 238 -6.56 0.55 26.14
CA ALA A 238 -7.58 0.36 27.18
C ALA A 238 -7.27 -0.81 28.13
N LYS A 239 -6.43 -1.76 27.70
CA LYS A 239 -5.98 -2.92 28.47
C LYS A 239 -4.66 -2.69 29.22
N SER A 240 -3.93 -1.60 28.94
CA SER A 240 -2.60 -1.29 29.50
C SER A 240 -2.67 -0.40 30.73
#